data_AF-A0A7H0F5A0-F1
#
_entry.id   AF-A0A7H0F5A0-F1
#
_cell.length_a   1.000
_cell.length_b   1.000
_cell.length_c   1.000
_cell.angle_alpha   90.00
_cell.angle_beta   90.00
_cell.angle_gamma   90.00
#
_symmetry.space_group_name_H-M   'P 1'
#
loop_
_entity.id
_entity.type
_entity.pdbx_description
1 polymer ?
#
loop_
_entity_poly.entity_id
_entity_poly.type
_entity_poly.pdbx_seq_one_letter_code
_entity_poly.pdbx_strand_id
1 'polypeptide(L)'
;MVDFDGNQTLKLKAGESLDYEAGSVELSITATDNGGLEVTQDLTISVTDVNEPPVVSFSFFVPESTTLVSNLTVEDPENDPITLSLAGVDASLFSISPTGELTFNTAPDFEEPLNKDKNNLYKLQVVAKDEQKNKSIQDISIIVTNVNEAPIAIDDLLAIIPGSSFGTLNPLDNDTDPDLDDPLTIINKTDGNYGRVEIRDNELIYTLLDATYIGDDVFSYTIVDEQGLATTANVNVTITGTDIITYPVEILDPEDSLIPDEAGSLSDIVNDISFNFLTDYDKVQAKLALQQALSKTEAAFTNLFGLYEVDNALTGSVNGVLPEDKSAYAKAALSRVVPNFVVRAGGLGDGINGDVIVSEGRIYAPFVIAHGGNFSGNVQDAVNAFFQVNPDNSPATAQNYTTLPVAYFSFGSANPDGAAHIKSFGNNVFGFEDLPAGVGVSDYDFNDTVFSFG
;
A
#
# COMPACT_ATOMS: atom_id res chain seq x y z
N MET A 1 28.57 -56.70 22.86
CA MET A 1 28.68 -56.10 24.19
C MET A 1 30.03 -56.29 24.88
N VAL A 2 30.53 -57.49 25.19
CA VAL A 2 31.83 -57.68 25.90
C VAL A 2 32.90 -58.42 25.09
N ASP A 3 34.18 -58.19 25.42
CA ASP A 3 35.38 -58.79 24.85
C ASP A 3 36.36 -59.21 25.95
N PHE A 4 37.19 -60.22 25.67
CA PHE A 4 38.22 -60.73 26.57
C PHE A 4 39.58 -60.24 26.11
N ASP A 5 40.29 -59.48 26.94
CA ASP A 5 41.54 -58.81 26.56
C ASP A 5 42.79 -59.72 26.57
N GLY A 6 42.62 -61.02 26.83
CA GLY A 6 43.70 -61.99 26.96
C GLY A 6 44.37 -62.02 28.35
N ASN A 7 43.95 -61.15 29.28
CA ASN A 7 44.49 -61.04 30.64
C ASN A 7 43.45 -61.34 31.73
N GLN A 8 42.37 -62.07 31.42
CA GLN A 8 41.26 -62.35 32.34
C GLN A 8 40.43 -61.11 32.73
N THR A 9 40.48 -60.05 31.93
CA THR A 9 39.64 -58.87 32.12
C THR A 9 38.50 -58.86 31.12
N LEU A 10 37.26 -58.75 31.62
CA LEU A 10 36.07 -58.49 30.83
C LEU A 10 35.97 -56.98 30.59
N LYS A 11 35.82 -56.57 29.34
CA LYS A 11 35.57 -55.18 28.95
C LYS A 11 34.45 -55.10 27.93
N LEU A 12 33.82 -53.93 27.82
CA LEU A 12 32.95 -53.67 26.68
C LEU A 12 33.75 -53.66 25.38
N LYS A 13 33.13 -54.08 24.27
CA LYS A 13 33.71 -53.87 22.94
C LYS A 13 33.84 -52.38 22.68
N ALA A 14 34.86 -51.99 21.91
CA ALA A 14 35.07 -50.60 21.56
C ALA A 14 33.84 -50.03 20.83
N GLY A 15 33.30 -48.92 21.32
CA GLY A 15 32.12 -48.25 20.76
C GLY A 15 30.78 -48.65 21.38
N GLU A 16 30.75 -49.61 22.31
CA GLU A 16 29.52 -50.03 23.00
C GLU A 16 29.37 -49.31 24.35
N SER A 17 28.15 -48.90 24.69
CA SER A 17 27.75 -48.40 26.01
C SER A 17 26.70 -49.31 26.64
N LEU A 18 26.54 -49.21 27.96
CA LEU A 18 25.42 -49.83 28.67
C LEU A 18 24.32 -48.78 28.85
N ASP A 19 23.08 -49.23 28.76
CA ASP A 19 21.83 -48.47 28.86
C ASP A 19 21.01 -49.14 29.97
N TYR A 20 20.57 -48.38 30.97
CA TYR A 20 19.89 -48.93 32.15
C TYR A 20 18.48 -49.45 31.77
N GLU A 21 17.79 -48.71 30.90
CA GLU A 21 16.45 -48.95 30.40
C GLU A 21 16.40 -50.20 29.52
N ALA A 22 17.54 -50.59 28.92
CA ALA A 22 17.68 -51.82 28.14
C ALA A 22 17.76 -53.10 28.99
N GLY A 23 17.85 -52.98 30.33
CA GLY A 23 17.88 -54.08 31.29
C GLY A 23 19.28 -54.62 31.61
N SER A 24 19.36 -55.57 32.55
CA SER A 24 20.63 -56.15 33.02
C SER A 24 21.30 -57.04 31.99
N VAL A 25 22.63 -57.02 31.95
CA VAL A 25 23.41 -57.90 31.06
C VAL A 25 23.70 -59.22 31.74
N GLU A 26 23.22 -60.32 31.17
CA GLU A 26 23.57 -61.67 31.60
C GLU A 26 24.74 -62.23 30.78
N LEU A 27 25.77 -62.70 31.48
CA LEU A 27 26.94 -63.35 30.89
C LEU A 27 27.11 -64.73 31.50
N SER A 28 27.46 -65.71 30.67
CA SER A 28 27.86 -67.04 31.14
C SER A 28 29.34 -67.24 30.85
N ILE A 29 30.14 -67.44 31.89
CA ILE A 29 31.60 -67.57 31.80
C ILE A 29 31.94 -69.05 31.99
N THR A 30 32.48 -69.68 30.95
CA THR A 30 32.98 -71.06 31.00
C THR A 30 34.49 -71.07 31.16
N ALA A 31 34.99 -71.76 32.19
CA ALA A 31 36.40 -72.04 32.39
C ALA A 31 36.67 -73.52 32.14
N THR A 32 37.64 -73.81 31.27
CA THR A 32 38.04 -75.17 30.89
C THR A 32 39.44 -75.46 31.43
N ASP A 33 39.63 -76.58 32.15
CA ASP A 33 40.95 -77.00 32.62
C ASP A 33 41.79 -77.62 31.49
N ASN A 34 43.08 -77.88 31.77
CA ASN A 34 44.00 -78.48 30.80
C ASN A 34 43.63 -79.93 30.38
N GLY A 35 42.71 -80.57 31.11
CA GLY A 35 42.14 -81.88 30.80
C GLY A 35 40.82 -81.83 30.03
N GLY A 36 40.29 -80.63 29.76
CA GLY A 36 39.04 -80.41 29.03
C GLY A 36 37.77 -80.43 29.90
N LEU A 37 37.89 -80.42 31.23
CA LEU A 37 36.74 -80.29 32.11
C LEU A 37 36.31 -78.82 32.23
N GLU A 38 35.01 -78.57 32.09
CA GLU A 38 34.45 -77.22 32.08
C GLU A 38 33.62 -76.94 33.32
N VAL A 39 33.72 -75.71 33.83
CA VAL A 39 32.78 -75.13 34.79
C VAL A 39 32.23 -73.84 34.21
N THR A 40 30.91 -73.68 34.27
CA THR A 40 30.22 -72.47 33.80
C THR A 40 29.60 -71.75 34.98
N GLN A 41 29.76 -70.44 35.02
CA GLN A 41 29.17 -69.56 36.03
C GLN A 41 28.44 -68.41 35.34
N ASP A 42 27.20 -68.19 35.75
CA ASP A 42 26.42 -67.03 35.30
C ASP A 42 26.78 -65.79 36.14
N LEU A 43 26.93 -64.67 35.46
CA LEU A 43 27.24 -63.35 35.99
C LEU A 43 26.20 -62.34 35.47
N THR A 44 25.54 -61.65 36.38
CA THR A 44 24.66 -60.53 36.06
C THR A 44 25.38 -59.21 36.29
N ILE A 45 25.45 -58.36 35.27
CA ILE A 45 25.94 -56.98 35.41
C ILE A 45 24.74 -56.07 35.66
N SER A 46 24.68 -55.47 36.86
CA SER A 46 23.72 -54.40 37.17
C SER A 46 24.26 -53.07 36.63
N VAL A 47 23.51 -52.43 35.75
CA VAL A 47 23.74 -51.03 35.35
C VAL A 47 23.13 -50.14 36.43
N THR A 48 23.80 -49.06 36.82
CA THR A 48 23.20 -48.05 37.69
C THR A 48 22.47 -47.03 36.82
N ASP A 49 21.22 -46.80 37.14
CA ASP A 49 20.38 -45.79 36.51
C ASP A 49 21.02 -44.39 36.57
N VAL A 50 20.96 -43.67 35.45
CA VAL A 50 21.34 -42.26 35.36
C VAL A 50 20.24 -41.56 34.58
N ASN A 51 19.39 -40.80 35.29
CA ASN A 51 18.30 -40.02 34.69
C ASN A 51 18.66 -39.36 33.34
N GLU A 52 18.16 -39.92 32.23
CA GLU A 52 18.25 -39.32 30.90
C GLU A 52 17.16 -38.26 30.68
N PRO A 53 17.50 -37.12 30.04
CA PRO A 53 16.47 -36.18 29.62
C PRO A 53 15.61 -36.80 28.49
N PRO A 54 14.29 -36.59 28.49
CA PRO A 54 13.44 -36.98 27.36
C PRO A 54 13.85 -36.19 26.10
N VAL A 55 13.87 -36.85 24.93
CA VAL A 55 14.17 -36.24 23.62
C VAL A 55 13.07 -36.57 22.61
N VAL A 56 12.20 -35.61 22.31
CA VAL A 56 11.16 -35.69 21.26
C VAL A 56 10.94 -34.33 20.60
N SER A 57 11.54 -34.08 19.43
CA SER A 57 11.19 -32.89 18.65
C SER A 57 9.77 -33.01 18.10
N PHE A 58 8.85 -32.13 18.53
CA PHE A 58 7.49 -32.05 18.00
C PHE A 58 7.38 -30.93 16.96
N SER A 59 6.64 -31.20 15.89
CA SER A 59 6.20 -30.18 14.93
C SER A 59 4.67 -30.11 14.95
N PHE A 60 4.13 -28.92 15.22
CA PHE A 60 2.69 -28.66 15.16
C PHE A 60 2.38 -27.83 13.92
N PHE A 61 1.25 -28.12 13.28
CA PHE A 61 0.68 -27.28 12.22
C PHE A 61 -0.55 -26.61 12.81
N VAL A 62 -0.56 -25.29 12.78
CA VAL A 62 -1.63 -24.48 13.37
C VAL A 62 -2.17 -23.57 12.27
N PRO A 63 -3.46 -23.67 11.91
CA PRO A 63 -4.09 -22.69 11.05
C PRO A 63 -4.01 -21.31 11.69
N GLU A 64 -3.80 -20.28 10.88
CA GLU A 64 -3.86 -18.91 11.36
C GLU A 64 -5.23 -18.54 11.96
N SER A 65 -5.31 -17.38 12.58
CA SER A 65 -6.52 -16.91 13.27
C SER A 65 -6.97 -17.81 14.44
N THR A 66 -6.18 -18.80 14.84
CA THR A 66 -6.42 -19.66 16.01
C THR A 66 -5.29 -19.57 17.04
N THR A 67 -5.62 -19.64 18.32
CA THR A 67 -4.62 -19.50 19.39
C THR A 67 -4.16 -20.82 19.99
N LEU A 68 -4.94 -21.90 19.88
CA LEU A 68 -4.58 -23.19 20.47
C LEU A 68 -3.55 -23.91 19.59
N VAL A 69 -2.39 -24.24 20.15
CA VAL A 69 -1.37 -25.04 19.47
C VAL A 69 -1.61 -26.53 19.74
N SER A 70 -1.61 -26.91 21.02
CA SER A 70 -1.76 -28.31 21.44
C SER A 70 -1.97 -28.42 22.96
N ASN A 71 -2.43 -29.59 23.40
CA ASN A 71 -2.39 -30.00 24.81
C ASN A 71 -1.24 -30.99 25.00
N LEU A 72 -0.15 -30.53 25.61
CA LEU A 72 1.03 -31.34 25.88
C LEU A 72 0.79 -32.22 27.10
N THR A 73 1.05 -33.52 26.98
CA THR A 73 1.14 -34.43 28.12
C THR A 73 2.57 -34.48 28.61
N VAL A 74 2.75 -34.17 29.90
CA VAL A 74 4.04 -34.26 30.59
C VAL A 74 3.82 -35.14 31.81
N GLU A 75 4.62 -36.20 31.91
CA GLU A 75 4.57 -37.17 33.00
C GLU A 75 5.91 -37.19 33.71
N ASP A 76 5.86 -37.43 35.01
CA ASP A 76 7.02 -37.66 35.85
C ASP A 76 6.97 -39.15 36.28
N PRO A 77 8.05 -39.94 36.12
CA PRO A 77 8.03 -41.38 36.41
C PRO A 77 7.67 -41.71 37.86
N GLU A 78 8.04 -40.83 38.79
CA GLU A 78 7.73 -40.92 40.21
C GLU A 78 6.35 -40.31 40.55
N ASN A 79 5.69 -39.71 39.55
CA ASN A 79 4.41 -39.03 39.63
C ASN A 79 4.46 -37.79 40.55
N ASP A 80 5.62 -37.13 40.61
CA ASP A 80 5.83 -35.87 41.34
C ASP A 80 5.17 -34.68 40.61
N PRO A 81 4.78 -33.61 41.34
CA PRO A 81 4.23 -32.40 40.74
C PRO A 81 5.18 -31.70 39.77
N ILE A 82 4.69 -31.38 38.57
CA ILE A 82 5.47 -30.75 37.49
C ILE A 82 5.15 -29.26 37.37
N THR A 83 6.18 -28.43 37.23
CA THR A 83 6.05 -27.02 36.84
C THR A 83 6.53 -26.82 35.40
N LEU A 84 5.67 -26.24 34.55
CA LEU A 84 5.96 -25.94 33.15
C LEU A 84 6.36 -24.48 32.96
N SER A 85 7.28 -24.23 32.03
CA SER A 85 7.69 -22.88 31.61
C SER A 85 8.19 -22.90 30.16
N LEU A 86 8.17 -21.74 29.50
CA LEU A 86 8.65 -21.60 28.12
C LEU A 86 10.00 -20.87 28.08
N ALA A 87 10.84 -21.26 27.12
CA ALA A 87 12.11 -20.60 26.78
C ALA A 87 12.31 -20.64 25.26
N GLY A 88 13.38 -20.05 24.73
CA GLY A 88 13.65 -20.00 23.30
C GLY A 88 13.34 -18.64 22.66
N VAL A 89 13.47 -18.57 21.33
CA VAL A 89 13.51 -17.29 20.60
C VAL A 89 12.14 -16.63 20.47
N ASP A 90 11.08 -17.44 20.26
CA ASP A 90 9.71 -16.94 20.08
C ASP A 90 8.83 -17.16 21.31
N ALA A 91 9.40 -17.60 22.43
CA ALA A 91 8.66 -18.00 23.64
C ALA A 91 7.72 -16.93 24.20
N SER A 92 8.05 -15.65 24.03
CA SER A 92 7.21 -14.54 24.48
C SER A 92 5.89 -14.41 23.73
N LEU A 93 5.75 -15.08 22.58
CA LEU A 93 4.52 -15.11 21.77
C LEU A 93 3.53 -16.18 22.25
N PHE A 94 3.92 -17.00 23.23
CA PHE A 94 3.14 -18.14 23.70
C PHE A 94 2.88 -18.10 25.21
N SER A 95 1.90 -18.89 25.63
CA SER A 95 1.60 -19.24 27.01
C SER A 95 1.47 -20.74 27.14
N ILE A 96 1.85 -21.29 28.30
CA ILE A 96 1.61 -22.69 28.66
C ILE A 96 0.90 -22.77 30.00
N SER A 97 -0.22 -23.48 30.05
CA SER A 97 -0.95 -23.71 31.30
C SER A 97 -0.25 -24.79 32.16
N PRO A 98 -0.52 -24.86 33.47
CA PRO A 98 -0.01 -25.95 34.32
C PRO A 98 -0.45 -27.34 33.88
N THR A 99 -1.53 -27.45 33.09
CA THR A 99 -2.02 -28.73 32.55
C THR A 99 -1.49 -29.02 31.14
N GLY A 100 -0.54 -28.23 30.64
CA GLY A 100 0.12 -28.45 29.35
C GLY A 100 -0.59 -27.85 28.14
N GLU A 101 -1.63 -27.03 28.32
CA GLU A 101 -2.26 -26.31 27.20
C GLU A 101 -1.32 -25.22 26.69
N LEU A 102 -0.79 -25.40 25.47
CA LEU A 102 0.11 -24.48 24.80
C LEU A 102 -0.69 -23.62 23.82
N THR A 103 -0.61 -22.30 23.96
CA THR A 103 -1.36 -21.34 23.15
C THR A 103 -0.48 -20.18 22.68
N PHE A 104 -0.85 -19.58 21.55
CA PHE A 104 -0.40 -18.24 21.17
C PHE A 104 -1.08 -17.19 22.06
N ASN A 105 -0.33 -16.13 22.42
CA ASN A 105 -0.85 -14.98 23.17
C ASN A 105 -1.75 -14.09 22.29
N THR A 106 -1.45 -14.04 21.00
CA THR A 106 -2.22 -13.35 19.95
C THR A 106 -2.35 -14.33 18.79
N ALA A 107 -3.55 -14.48 18.23
CA ALA A 107 -3.74 -15.35 17.07
C ALA A 107 -2.74 -14.95 15.97
N PRO A 108 -2.01 -15.92 15.38
CA PRO A 108 -1.09 -15.62 14.31
C PRO A 108 -1.87 -15.24 13.05
N ASP A 109 -1.23 -14.43 12.23
CA ASP A 109 -1.60 -13.99 10.89
C ASP A 109 -0.44 -14.47 9.99
N PHE A 110 -0.74 -15.24 8.95
CA PHE A 110 0.27 -15.87 8.11
C PHE A 110 0.99 -14.83 7.22
N GLU A 111 0.26 -13.81 6.79
CA GLU A 111 0.70 -12.70 5.94
C GLU A 111 1.55 -11.71 6.74
N GLU A 112 1.28 -11.58 8.05
CA GLU A 112 2.08 -10.78 8.99
C GLU A 112 2.69 -11.63 10.14
N PRO A 113 3.68 -12.52 9.87
CA PRO A 113 4.21 -13.42 10.88
C PRO A 113 4.79 -12.67 12.09
N LEU A 114 4.50 -13.09 13.32
CA LEU A 114 5.03 -12.45 14.53
C LEU A 114 6.39 -12.99 14.96
N ASN A 115 6.82 -14.15 14.43
CA ASN A 115 8.10 -14.75 14.77
C ASN A 115 9.27 -13.87 14.34
N LYS A 116 10.38 -13.99 15.07
CA LYS A 116 11.52 -13.08 14.91
C LYS A 116 12.10 -13.05 13.48
N ASP A 117 12.09 -14.19 12.80
CA ASP A 117 12.61 -14.39 11.45
C ASP A 117 11.54 -14.28 10.36
N LYS A 118 10.29 -13.93 10.69
CA LYS A 118 9.21 -13.59 9.76
C LYS A 118 8.96 -14.65 8.68
N ASN A 119 8.90 -15.92 9.07
CA ASN A 119 8.84 -17.06 8.14
C ASN A 119 7.79 -18.13 8.50
N ASN A 120 6.84 -17.80 9.38
CA ASN A 120 5.78 -18.72 9.85
C ASN A 120 6.27 -19.99 10.55
N LEU A 121 7.56 -20.08 10.90
CA LEU A 121 8.15 -21.16 11.68
C LEU A 121 8.58 -20.64 13.06
N TYR A 122 7.74 -20.84 14.05
CA TYR A 122 7.96 -20.42 15.43
C TYR A 122 8.75 -21.49 16.19
N LYS A 123 9.79 -21.07 16.92
CA LYS A 123 10.68 -21.96 17.67
C LYS A 123 10.74 -21.59 19.14
N LEU A 124 10.36 -22.55 19.98
CA LEU A 124 10.40 -22.43 21.43
C LEU A 124 10.85 -23.72 22.09
N GLN A 125 11.10 -23.63 23.39
CA GLN A 125 11.46 -24.73 24.26
C GLN A 125 10.44 -24.82 25.41
N VAL A 126 9.96 -26.02 25.68
CA VAL A 126 9.17 -26.31 26.89
C VAL A 126 10.12 -26.85 27.94
N VAL A 127 10.10 -26.24 29.13
CA VAL A 127 10.92 -26.63 30.27
C VAL A 127 10.01 -27.15 31.37
N ALA A 128 10.08 -28.45 31.64
CA ALA A 128 9.40 -29.08 32.76
C ALA A 128 10.36 -29.26 33.93
N LYS A 129 9.87 -29.06 35.16
CA LYS A 129 10.65 -29.24 36.39
C LYS A 129 9.85 -29.99 37.44
N ASP A 130 10.51 -30.93 38.12
CA ASP A 130 9.97 -31.60 39.30
C ASP A 130 10.15 -30.74 40.58
N GLU A 131 9.70 -31.26 41.72
CA GLU A 131 9.84 -30.60 43.01
C GLU A 131 11.31 -30.47 43.47
N GLN A 132 12.18 -31.38 43.04
CA GLN A 132 13.60 -31.38 43.37
C GLN A 132 14.43 -30.50 42.42
N LYS A 133 13.76 -29.84 41.46
CA LYS A 133 14.29 -28.91 40.45
C LYS A 133 15.15 -29.58 39.37
N ASN A 134 15.03 -30.89 39.18
CA ASN A 134 15.51 -31.51 37.95
C ASN A 134 14.70 -30.93 36.78
N LYS A 135 15.31 -30.89 35.60
CA LYS A 135 14.71 -30.22 34.44
C LYS A 135 14.85 -31.08 33.21
N SER A 136 13.77 -31.17 32.45
CA SER A 136 13.79 -31.58 31.05
C SER A 136 13.49 -30.36 30.18
N ILE A 137 14.11 -30.33 29.00
CA ILE A 137 13.94 -29.26 28.02
C ILE A 137 13.61 -29.92 26.70
N GLN A 138 12.52 -29.49 26.07
CA GLN A 138 12.10 -29.98 24.78
C GLN A 138 11.96 -28.85 23.76
N ASP A 139 12.64 -28.97 22.64
CA ASP A 139 12.45 -28.10 21.48
C ASP A 139 11.11 -28.40 20.79
N ILE A 140 10.37 -27.34 20.49
CA ILE A 140 9.08 -27.35 19.80
C ILE A 140 9.16 -26.42 18.58
N SER A 141 8.73 -26.92 17.43
CA SER A 141 8.54 -26.13 16.21
C SER A 141 7.06 -26.03 15.88
N ILE A 142 6.57 -24.83 15.58
CA ILE A 142 5.17 -24.60 15.21
C ILE A 142 5.17 -23.92 13.85
N ILE A 143 4.49 -24.53 12.89
CA ILE A 143 4.32 -24.03 11.53
C ILE A 143 2.91 -23.46 11.46
N VAL A 144 2.80 -22.15 11.23
CA VAL A 144 1.52 -21.53 10.90
C VAL A 144 1.21 -21.84 9.45
N THR A 145 -0.01 -22.30 9.17
CA THR A 145 -0.47 -22.60 7.81
C THR A 145 -1.47 -21.55 7.38
N ASN A 146 -1.29 -21.04 6.15
CA ASN A 146 -2.19 -20.08 5.52
C ASN A 146 -3.63 -20.66 5.45
N VAL A 147 -4.61 -19.84 5.81
CA VAL A 147 -6.04 -20.06 5.61
C VAL A 147 -6.61 -18.93 4.77
N ASN A 148 -7.04 -19.24 3.56
CA ASN A 148 -7.64 -18.27 2.65
C ASN A 148 -8.65 -17.31 3.30
N GLU A 149 -8.39 -16.02 3.16
CA GLU A 149 -9.26 -14.91 3.50
C GLU A 149 -10.07 -14.44 2.29
N ALA A 150 -11.13 -13.68 2.55
CA ALA A 150 -11.90 -13.09 1.46
C ALA A 150 -11.23 -11.80 0.98
N PRO A 151 -11.36 -11.46 -0.31
CA PRO A 151 -10.82 -10.21 -0.83
C PRO A 151 -11.47 -8.99 -0.17
N ILE A 152 -10.75 -7.88 -0.14
CA ILE A 152 -11.23 -6.59 0.35
C ILE A 152 -11.59 -5.73 -0.88
N ALA A 153 -12.89 -5.55 -1.11
CA ALA A 153 -13.39 -4.65 -2.14
C ALA A 153 -13.61 -3.23 -1.58
N ILE A 154 -13.20 -2.19 -2.32
CA ILE A 154 -13.32 -0.79 -1.93
C ILE A 154 -14.26 -0.05 -2.90
N ASP A 155 -15.17 0.78 -2.35
CA ASP A 155 -16.11 1.53 -3.18
C ASP A 155 -15.40 2.48 -4.17
N ASP A 156 -15.92 2.54 -5.40
CA ASP A 156 -15.41 3.33 -6.51
C ASP A 156 -16.28 4.55 -6.86
N LEU A 157 -15.72 5.42 -7.70
CA LEU A 157 -16.42 6.55 -8.29
C LEU A 157 -16.26 6.55 -9.81
N LEU A 158 -17.35 6.81 -10.53
CA LEU A 158 -17.37 6.97 -11.99
C LEU A 158 -18.13 8.24 -12.37
N ALA A 159 -17.49 9.17 -13.09
CA ALA A 159 -18.14 10.36 -13.61
C ALA A 159 -18.49 10.21 -15.10
N ILE A 160 -19.73 10.52 -15.48
CA ILE A 160 -20.23 10.49 -16.86
C ILE A 160 -20.74 11.88 -17.26
N ILE A 161 -20.35 12.35 -18.44
CA ILE A 161 -20.85 13.61 -19.01
C ILE A 161 -21.91 13.28 -20.08
N PRO A 162 -23.08 13.94 -20.11
CA PRO A 162 -24.11 13.77 -21.13
C PRO A 162 -23.54 14.12 -22.50
N GLY A 163 -23.43 13.10 -23.35
CA GLY A 163 -22.73 13.14 -24.63
C GLY A 163 -21.79 11.94 -24.81
N SER A 164 -21.19 11.46 -23.71
CA SER A 164 -20.54 10.16 -23.63
C SER A 164 -21.60 9.17 -23.13
N SER A 165 -22.14 8.34 -24.01
CA SER A 165 -23.20 7.38 -23.63
C SER A 165 -22.72 6.25 -22.71
N PHE A 166 -21.42 6.20 -22.39
CA PHE A 166 -20.80 5.20 -21.54
C PHE A 166 -19.53 5.72 -20.85
N GLY A 167 -19.10 5.05 -19.78
CA GLY A 167 -17.80 5.21 -19.13
C GLY A 167 -17.26 3.85 -18.67
N THR A 168 -15.96 3.79 -18.41
CA THR A 168 -15.24 2.57 -18.05
C THR A 168 -14.41 2.79 -16.80
N LEU A 169 -14.30 1.78 -15.94
CA LEU A 169 -13.33 1.74 -14.85
C LEU A 169 -12.79 0.32 -14.67
N ASN A 170 -11.59 0.20 -14.11
CA ASN A 170 -11.11 -1.03 -13.51
C ASN A 170 -11.29 -0.92 -11.98
N PRO A 171 -12.29 -1.60 -11.38
CA PRO A 171 -12.46 -1.55 -9.93
C PRO A 171 -11.32 -2.24 -9.18
N LEU A 172 -10.56 -3.12 -9.84
CA LEU A 172 -9.48 -3.87 -9.18
C LEU A 172 -8.27 -2.99 -8.81
N ASP A 173 -8.22 -1.74 -9.25
CA ASP A 173 -7.08 -0.83 -9.00
C ASP A 173 -6.94 -0.47 -7.51
N ASN A 174 -8.02 -0.50 -6.74
CA ASN A 174 -8.04 -0.22 -5.29
C ASN A 174 -8.41 -1.44 -4.43
N ASP A 175 -8.76 -2.58 -5.05
CA ASP A 175 -9.10 -3.82 -4.37
C ASP A 175 -7.85 -4.64 -4.04
N THR A 176 -7.87 -5.37 -2.94
CA THR A 176 -6.73 -6.19 -2.50
C THR A 176 -7.19 -7.51 -1.91
N ASP A 177 -6.39 -8.56 -2.04
CA ASP A 177 -6.55 -9.78 -1.26
C ASP A 177 -5.55 -9.81 -0.09
N PRO A 178 -5.96 -10.17 1.14
CA PRO A 178 -5.02 -10.45 2.21
C PRO A 178 -4.01 -11.53 1.83
N ASP A 179 -4.44 -12.61 1.16
CA ASP A 179 -3.58 -13.67 0.64
C ASP A 179 -2.70 -13.12 -0.49
N LEU A 180 -1.49 -12.69 -0.14
CA LEU A 180 -0.57 -12.06 -1.09
C LEU A 180 -0.39 -12.91 -2.37
N ASP A 181 -0.50 -12.24 -3.52
CA ASP A 181 -0.43 -12.80 -4.89
C ASP A 181 -1.69 -13.50 -5.41
N ASP A 182 -2.80 -13.55 -4.65
CA ASP A 182 -4.04 -14.13 -5.16
C ASP A 182 -4.73 -13.21 -6.19
N PRO A 183 -4.96 -13.70 -7.43
CA PRO A 183 -5.52 -12.87 -8.49
C PRO A 183 -7.02 -12.63 -8.30
N LEU A 184 -7.42 -11.36 -8.30
CA LEU A 184 -8.82 -10.97 -8.21
C LEU A 184 -9.52 -11.00 -9.57
N THR A 185 -10.75 -11.50 -9.58
CA THR A 185 -11.60 -11.53 -10.78
C THR A 185 -12.99 -10.97 -10.50
N ILE A 186 -13.49 -10.13 -11.40
CA ILE A 186 -14.88 -9.65 -11.33
C ILE A 186 -15.82 -10.74 -11.85
N ILE A 187 -16.66 -11.28 -10.98
CA ILE A 187 -17.57 -12.38 -11.33
C ILE A 187 -19.03 -11.98 -11.45
N ASN A 188 -19.42 -10.85 -10.85
CA ASN A 188 -20.80 -10.40 -10.89
C ASN A 188 -20.90 -8.88 -10.82
N LYS A 189 -22.05 -8.37 -11.26
CA LYS A 189 -22.40 -6.96 -11.21
C LYS A 189 -23.90 -6.80 -11.10
N THR A 190 -24.35 -5.67 -10.56
CA THR A 190 -25.70 -5.16 -10.73
C THR A 190 -25.73 -4.06 -11.80
N ASP A 191 -26.92 -3.71 -12.26
CA ASP A 191 -27.13 -2.51 -13.05
C ASP A 191 -27.59 -1.39 -12.12
N GLY A 192 -27.26 -0.15 -12.48
CA GLY A 192 -27.86 1.01 -11.84
C GLY A 192 -29.32 1.19 -12.23
N ASN A 193 -29.98 2.14 -11.58
CA ASN A 193 -31.35 2.53 -11.90
C ASN A 193 -31.45 3.22 -13.27
N TYR A 194 -30.38 3.89 -13.69
CA TYR A 194 -30.36 4.73 -14.90
C TYR A 194 -29.35 4.22 -15.95
N GLY A 195 -28.46 3.31 -15.57
CA GLY A 195 -27.51 2.68 -16.48
C GLY A 195 -27.56 1.16 -16.56
N ARG A 196 -26.72 0.63 -17.46
CA ARG A 196 -26.41 -0.80 -17.60
C ARG A 196 -24.92 -0.99 -17.49
N VAL A 197 -24.50 -2.03 -16.80
CA VAL A 197 -23.09 -2.35 -16.62
C VAL A 197 -22.77 -3.65 -17.34
N GLU A 198 -21.64 -3.68 -18.03
CA GLU A 198 -21.06 -4.89 -18.64
C GLU A 198 -19.68 -5.14 -18.03
N ILE A 199 -19.31 -6.40 -17.87
CA ILE A 199 -17.93 -6.79 -17.52
C ILE A 199 -17.24 -7.16 -18.83
N ARG A 200 -16.10 -6.56 -19.13
CA ARG A 200 -15.25 -6.91 -20.29
C ARG A 200 -13.79 -6.86 -19.86
N ASP A 201 -13.09 -7.99 -19.97
CA ASP A 201 -11.65 -8.09 -19.68
C ASP A 201 -11.25 -7.55 -18.29
N ASN A 202 -12.04 -7.87 -17.24
CA ASN A 202 -11.93 -7.34 -15.87
C ASN A 202 -12.12 -5.81 -15.72
N GLU A 203 -12.66 -5.12 -16.73
CA GLU A 203 -13.17 -3.76 -16.60
C GLU A 203 -14.69 -3.75 -16.52
N LEU A 204 -15.22 -2.73 -15.83
CA LEU A 204 -16.64 -2.41 -15.77
C LEU A 204 -16.95 -1.32 -16.78
N ILE A 205 -17.92 -1.57 -17.66
CA ILE A 205 -18.41 -0.62 -18.66
C ILE A 205 -19.83 -0.20 -18.27
N TYR A 206 -20.01 1.03 -17.79
CA TYR A 206 -21.32 1.60 -17.50
C TYR A 206 -21.86 2.34 -18.73
N THR A 207 -23.07 2.03 -19.17
CA THR A 207 -23.79 2.68 -20.27
C THR A 207 -25.03 3.38 -19.73
N LEU A 208 -25.12 4.69 -19.92
CA LEU A 208 -26.29 5.47 -19.52
C LEU A 208 -27.45 5.22 -20.48
N LEU A 209 -28.61 4.80 -19.97
CA LEU A 209 -29.76 4.43 -20.82
C LEU A 209 -30.55 5.64 -21.31
N ASP A 210 -30.68 6.66 -20.48
CA ASP A 210 -31.26 7.95 -20.83
C ASP A 210 -30.15 8.98 -20.88
N ALA A 211 -29.67 9.29 -22.08
CA ALA A 211 -28.60 10.27 -22.30
C ALA A 211 -28.95 11.70 -21.85
N THR A 212 -30.19 11.97 -21.44
CA THR A 212 -30.63 13.24 -20.86
C THR A 212 -30.70 13.23 -19.34
N TYR A 213 -30.52 12.07 -18.70
CA TYR A 213 -30.50 11.96 -17.25
C TYR A 213 -29.32 12.71 -16.65
N ILE A 214 -29.59 13.45 -15.58
CA ILE A 214 -28.61 14.17 -14.77
C ILE A 214 -28.92 13.80 -13.31
N GLY A 215 -27.90 13.43 -12.55
CA GLY A 215 -28.02 12.96 -11.18
C GLY A 215 -27.10 11.78 -10.90
N ASP A 216 -27.22 11.23 -9.71
CA ASP A 216 -26.42 10.08 -9.28
C ASP A 216 -27.12 8.75 -9.60
N ASP A 217 -26.31 7.76 -9.98
CA ASP A 217 -26.69 6.36 -10.06
C ASP A 217 -25.71 5.54 -9.22
N VAL A 218 -26.09 4.31 -8.88
CA VAL A 218 -25.22 3.42 -8.12
C VAL A 218 -25.44 2.01 -8.59
N PHE A 219 -24.35 1.28 -8.78
CA PHE A 219 -24.37 -0.15 -9.01
C PHE A 219 -23.30 -0.81 -8.16
N SER A 220 -23.30 -2.13 -8.09
CA SER A 220 -22.33 -2.91 -7.34
C SER A 220 -21.64 -3.93 -8.23
N TYR A 221 -20.44 -4.33 -7.84
CA TYR A 221 -19.68 -5.41 -8.45
C TYR A 221 -19.20 -6.39 -7.39
N THR A 222 -18.97 -7.64 -7.78
CA THR A 222 -18.48 -8.70 -6.89
C THR A 222 -17.17 -9.24 -7.45
N ILE A 223 -16.14 -9.22 -6.62
CA ILE A 223 -14.84 -9.84 -6.88
C ILE A 223 -14.74 -11.17 -6.16
N VAL A 224 -13.94 -12.06 -6.72
CA VAL A 224 -13.59 -13.35 -6.13
C VAL A 224 -12.08 -13.55 -6.19
N ASP A 225 -11.53 -14.22 -5.18
CA ASP A 225 -10.18 -14.78 -5.19
C ASP A 225 -10.12 -16.08 -6.03
N GLU A 226 -8.95 -16.74 -6.07
CA GLU A 226 -8.76 -18.00 -6.83
C GLU A 226 -9.49 -19.20 -6.18
N GLN A 227 -9.81 -19.11 -4.89
CA GLN A 227 -10.29 -20.16 -4.01
C GLN A 227 -11.81 -20.11 -3.82
N GLY A 228 -12.46 -19.06 -4.31
CA GLY A 228 -13.89 -18.86 -4.38
C GLY A 228 -14.52 -17.98 -3.29
N LEU A 229 -13.74 -17.32 -2.42
CA LEU A 229 -14.31 -16.32 -1.50
C LEU A 229 -14.51 -14.99 -2.23
N ALA A 230 -15.61 -14.31 -1.90
CA ALA A 230 -16.09 -13.18 -2.68
C ALA A 230 -16.58 -12.04 -1.81
N THR A 231 -16.29 -10.82 -2.27
CA THR A 231 -16.70 -9.56 -1.63
C THR A 231 -17.32 -8.62 -2.66
N THR A 232 -18.14 -7.68 -2.21
CA THR A 232 -18.88 -6.74 -3.07
C THR A 232 -18.61 -5.30 -2.62
N ALA A 233 -18.42 -4.42 -3.59
CA ALA A 233 -18.35 -2.97 -3.38
C ALA A 233 -19.27 -2.24 -4.36
N ASN A 234 -19.52 -0.96 -4.08
CA ASN A 234 -20.36 -0.09 -4.91
C ASN A 234 -19.51 0.80 -5.81
N VAL A 235 -20.02 1.07 -7.00
CA VAL A 235 -19.56 2.16 -7.85
C VAL A 235 -20.62 3.26 -7.80
N ASN A 236 -20.24 4.40 -7.24
CA ASN A 236 -21.07 5.60 -7.26
C ASN A 236 -20.87 6.30 -8.61
N VAL A 237 -21.93 6.47 -9.38
CA VAL A 237 -21.88 7.10 -10.70
C VAL A 237 -22.48 8.49 -10.62
N THR A 238 -21.74 9.52 -10.99
CA THR A 238 -22.27 10.89 -11.06
C THR A 238 -22.42 11.31 -12.52
N ILE A 239 -23.65 11.63 -12.92
CA ILE A 239 -23.99 12.10 -14.26
C ILE A 239 -24.29 13.59 -14.21
N THR A 240 -23.35 14.43 -14.67
CA THR A 240 -23.46 15.89 -14.57
C THR A 240 -23.87 16.53 -15.89
N GLY A 241 -24.98 17.28 -15.94
CA GLY A 241 -25.41 18.02 -17.12
C GLY A 241 -24.37 19.04 -17.60
N THR A 242 -24.20 19.21 -18.92
CA THR A 242 -23.76 20.51 -19.45
C THR A 242 -24.94 21.47 -19.37
N ASP A 243 -25.09 22.15 -18.24
CA ASP A 243 -26.03 23.23 -18.14
C ASP A 243 -25.54 24.44 -18.98
N ILE A 244 -26.30 24.85 -19.99
CA ILE A 244 -26.21 26.24 -20.47
C ILE A 244 -26.94 27.08 -19.44
N ILE A 245 -26.22 27.63 -18.46
CA ILE A 245 -26.80 28.63 -17.56
C ILE A 245 -26.39 30.04 -17.97
N THR A 246 -27.40 30.84 -18.28
CA THR A 246 -27.31 32.29 -18.22
C THR A 246 -27.70 32.73 -16.81
N TYR A 247 -26.78 33.32 -16.05
CA TYR A 247 -27.08 33.96 -14.77
C TYR A 247 -26.88 35.48 -14.81
N PRO A 248 -27.70 36.22 -14.04
CA PRO A 248 -27.53 37.64 -13.81
C PRO A 248 -26.42 37.89 -12.77
N VAL A 249 -25.71 39.01 -12.93
CA VAL A 249 -24.63 39.45 -12.04
C VAL A 249 -25.18 39.80 -10.65
N GLU A 250 -24.71 39.10 -9.61
CA GLU A 250 -24.74 39.57 -8.22
C GLU A 250 -23.36 40.09 -7.83
N ILE A 251 -23.33 41.26 -7.18
CA ILE A 251 -22.12 41.89 -6.66
C ILE A 251 -22.07 41.55 -5.17
N LEU A 252 -21.02 40.85 -4.72
CA LEU A 252 -20.75 40.56 -3.31
C LEU A 252 -19.82 41.61 -2.68
N ASP A 253 -20.06 41.82 -1.38
CA ASP A 253 -19.54 42.87 -0.48
C ASP A 253 -18.09 42.57 -0.02
N PRO A 254 -17.13 43.51 -0.13
CA PRO A 254 -15.69 43.26 0.05
C PRO A 254 -15.19 43.23 1.52
N GLU A 255 -15.99 42.79 2.50
CA GLU A 255 -15.57 42.78 3.92
C GLU A 255 -15.61 41.40 4.62
N ASP A 256 -15.34 40.29 3.92
CA ASP A 256 -14.97 39.03 4.60
C ASP A 256 -13.45 38.77 4.60
N SER A 257 -12.97 38.35 5.76
CA SER A 257 -11.62 38.66 6.24
C SER A 257 -10.62 37.53 5.95
N LEU A 258 -9.99 37.53 4.77
CA LEU A 258 -8.79 36.73 4.48
C LEU A 258 -7.77 37.41 3.53
N ILE A 259 -7.63 38.75 3.55
CA ILE A 259 -6.50 39.43 2.90
C ILE A 259 -5.66 40.17 3.94
N PRO A 260 -4.31 40.05 3.94
CA PRO A 260 -3.46 41.17 4.30
C PRO A 260 -3.08 41.95 3.03
N ASP A 261 -3.35 43.25 3.09
CA ASP A 261 -2.89 44.28 2.17
C ASP A 261 -1.42 44.09 1.74
N GLU A 262 -1.18 44.36 0.45
CA GLU A 262 0.09 44.30 -0.28
C GLU A 262 0.64 42.88 -0.47
N ALA A 263 0.47 42.34 -1.69
CA ALA A 263 1.43 41.41 -2.26
C ALA A 263 2.82 42.04 -2.13
N GLY A 264 3.52 41.68 -1.06
CA GLY A 264 4.91 42.03 -0.85
C GLY A 264 5.73 41.60 -2.07
N SER A 265 6.89 42.23 -2.21
CA SER A 265 7.90 41.88 -3.23
C SER A 265 7.92 40.37 -3.50
N LEU A 266 8.00 40.01 -4.79
CA LEU A 266 8.06 38.69 -5.46
C LEU A 266 9.08 37.66 -4.88
N SER A 267 9.57 37.82 -3.65
CA SER A 267 10.66 37.05 -3.04
C SER A 267 10.22 35.71 -2.43
N ASP A 268 8.93 35.54 -2.09
CA ASP A 268 8.39 34.28 -1.53
C ASP A 268 7.46 33.55 -2.50
N ILE A 269 7.28 34.11 -3.69
CA ILE A 269 6.74 33.40 -4.84
C ILE A 269 7.90 32.56 -5.39
N VAL A 270 7.80 31.25 -5.25
CA VAL A 270 8.81 30.33 -5.80
C VAL A 270 8.71 30.40 -7.34
N ASN A 271 9.51 31.27 -7.95
CA ASN A 271 9.95 31.08 -9.33
C ASN A 271 10.75 29.77 -9.35
N ASP A 272 10.49 28.93 -10.35
CA ASP A 272 11.24 27.70 -10.63
C ASP A 272 10.78 26.47 -9.83
N ILE A 273 9.46 26.27 -9.74
CA ILE A 273 8.91 25.03 -9.20
C ILE A 273 9.08 23.89 -10.22
N SER A 274 10.07 23.04 -9.97
CA SER A 274 10.15 21.67 -10.50
C SER A 274 10.14 20.70 -9.33
N PHE A 275 9.45 19.57 -9.44
CA PHE A 275 9.47 18.55 -8.38
C PHE A 275 10.26 17.33 -8.81
N ASN A 276 10.95 16.75 -7.84
CA ASN A 276 11.30 15.35 -7.81
C ASN A 276 10.35 14.66 -6.84
N PHE A 277 10.04 13.38 -7.03
CA PHE A 277 9.39 12.62 -5.95
C PHE A 277 10.29 12.67 -4.72
N LEU A 278 9.81 13.36 -3.70
CA LEU A 278 10.53 13.50 -2.45
C LEU A 278 10.59 12.11 -1.82
N THR A 279 11.79 11.65 -1.46
CA THR A 279 11.97 10.39 -0.71
C THR A 279 11.23 10.40 0.63
N ASP A 280 10.85 11.59 1.10
CA ASP A 280 10.11 11.90 2.33
C ASP A 280 8.70 12.47 2.05
N TYR A 281 8.11 12.21 0.88
CA TYR A 281 6.71 12.56 0.61
C TYR A 281 5.76 11.95 1.65
N ASP A 282 5.04 12.81 2.37
CA ASP A 282 4.08 12.41 3.39
C ASP A 282 2.66 12.41 2.81
N LYS A 283 2.20 11.22 2.40
CA LYS A 283 0.85 10.98 1.84
C LYS A 283 -0.28 11.46 2.77
N VAL A 284 -0.10 11.36 4.08
CA VAL A 284 -1.13 11.72 5.07
C VAL A 284 -1.23 13.23 5.20
N GLN A 285 -0.09 13.93 5.28
CA GLN A 285 -0.06 15.40 5.30
C GLN A 285 -0.57 16.00 3.99
N ALA A 286 -0.21 15.43 2.85
CA ALA A 286 -0.72 15.87 1.54
C ALA A 286 -2.25 15.72 1.46
N LYS A 287 -2.78 14.56 1.84
CA LYS A 287 -4.23 14.33 1.89
C LYS A 287 -4.94 15.31 2.82
N LEU A 288 -4.39 15.56 4.01
CA LEU A 288 -4.95 16.51 4.96
C LEU A 288 -4.94 17.94 4.42
N ALA A 289 -3.86 18.36 3.76
CA ALA A 289 -3.75 19.68 3.15
C ALA A 289 -4.79 19.86 2.02
N LEU A 290 -4.94 18.87 1.15
CA LEU A 290 -5.96 18.88 0.10
C LEU A 290 -7.37 18.92 0.70
N GLN A 291 -7.66 18.12 1.71
CA GLN A 291 -8.96 18.12 2.39
C GLN A 291 -9.30 19.47 3.06
N GLN A 292 -8.31 20.16 3.62
CA GLN A 292 -8.50 21.49 4.20
C GLN A 292 -8.68 22.59 3.15
N ALA A 293 -8.16 22.38 1.94
CA ALA A 293 -8.30 23.31 0.83
C ALA A 293 -9.67 23.22 0.15
N LEU A 294 -10.32 22.04 0.14
CA LEU A 294 -11.61 21.81 -0.53
C LEU A 294 -12.71 22.81 -0.14
N SER A 295 -12.74 23.27 1.12
CA SER A 295 -13.75 24.24 1.58
C SER A 295 -13.35 25.71 1.35
N LYS A 296 -12.21 25.95 0.71
CA LYS A 296 -11.60 27.26 0.51
C LYS A 296 -11.34 27.59 -0.96
N THR A 297 -11.35 26.60 -1.85
CA THR A 297 -11.08 26.82 -3.27
C THR A 297 -12.18 27.63 -3.94
N GLU A 298 -11.83 28.70 -4.64
CA GLU A 298 -12.79 29.61 -5.27
C GLU A 298 -12.52 29.95 -6.75
N ALA A 299 -12.03 28.97 -7.54
CA ALA A 299 -11.72 29.16 -8.95
C ALA A 299 -12.80 29.89 -9.76
N ALA A 300 -12.39 30.95 -10.47
CA ALA A 300 -13.26 31.66 -11.40
C ALA A 300 -13.48 30.88 -12.70
N PHE A 301 -12.59 29.94 -13.05
CA PHE A 301 -12.57 29.24 -14.31
C PHE A 301 -12.56 27.72 -14.15
N THR A 302 -12.99 27.00 -15.20
CA THR A 302 -12.64 25.58 -15.34
C THR A 302 -11.26 25.49 -15.98
N ASN A 303 -10.31 24.95 -15.24
CA ASN A 303 -8.89 24.94 -15.59
C ASN A 303 -8.45 23.56 -16.07
N LEU A 304 -7.45 23.52 -16.96
CA LEU A 304 -6.79 22.30 -17.39
C LEU A 304 -5.41 22.24 -16.74
N PHE A 305 -5.15 21.20 -15.96
CA PHE A 305 -3.89 20.99 -15.27
C PHE A 305 -3.12 19.83 -15.88
N GLY A 306 -1.80 19.95 -15.90
CA GLY A 306 -0.94 18.85 -16.31
C GLY A 306 0.52 19.04 -15.92
N LEU A 307 1.34 18.12 -16.42
CA LEU A 307 2.78 18.09 -16.23
C LEU A 307 3.48 18.20 -17.58
N TYR A 308 4.64 18.85 -17.59
CA TYR A 308 5.57 18.80 -18.72
C TYR A 308 6.98 18.49 -18.25
N GLU A 309 7.75 17.84 -19.13
CA GLU A 309 9.16 17.54 -18.87
C GLU A 309 10.03 18.77 -19.11
N VAL A 310 10.92 19.08 -18.16
CA VAL A 310 11.92 20.16 -18.27
C VAL A 310 13.32 19.59 -18.43
N ASP A 311 14.15 20.26 -19.24
CA ASP A 311 15.55 19.82 -19.45
C ASP A 311 16.41 20.07 -18.20
N ASN A 312 16.11 21.12 -17.45
CA ASN A 312 16.93 21.56 -16.31
C ASN A 312 16.11 22.31 -15.26
N ALA A 313 15.96 21.71 -14.08
CA ALA A 313 15.26 22.27 -12.92
C ALA A 313 15.70 23.70 -12.53
N LEU A 314 16.99 24.03 -12.66
CA LEU A 314 17.53 25.33 -12.22
C LEU A 314 17.24 26.46 -13.20
N THR A 315 17.01 26.14 -14.47
CA THR A 315 16.83 27.15 -15.53
C THR A 315 15.44 27.11 -16.14
N GLY A 316 14.67 26.07 -15.85
CA GLY A 316 13.38 25.78 -16.49
C GLY A 316 13.44 25.45 -17.96
N SER A 317 14.62 25.39 -18.59
CA SER A 317 14.69 25.30 -20.04
C SER A 317 13.93 24.09 -20.60
N VAL A 318 13.20 24.29 -21.70
CA VAL A 318 12.51 23.23 -22.43
C VAL A 318 12.87 23.30 -23.91
N ASN A 319 13.38 22.20 -24.48
CA ASN A 319 13.89 22.14 -25.85
C ASN A 319 14.92 23.26 -26.13
N GLY A 320 15.72 23.62 -25.11
CA GLY A 320 16.69 24.72 -25.18
C GLY A 320 16.10 26.14 -25.16
N VAL A 321 14.79 26.29 -24.97
CA VAL A 321 14.11 27.59 -24.80
C VAL A 321 14.05 27.93 -23.31
N LEU A 322 14.47 29.13 -22.95
CA LEU A 322 14.40 29.62 -21.57
C LEU A 322 13.03 30.27 -21.29
N PRO A 323 12.54 30.22 -20.03
CA PRO A 323 11.27 30.83 -19.61
C PRO A 323 11.06 32.27 -20.08
N GLU A 324 12.10 33.10 -20.16
CA GLU A 324 11.99 34.51 -20.53
C GLU A 324 11.49 34.73 -21.96
N ASP A 325 11.62 33.74 -22.86
CA ASP A 325 11.00 33.76 -24.19
C ASP A 325 9.58 33.17 -24.11
N LYS A 326 8.68 33.88 -23.42
CA LYS A 326 7.34 33.44 -23.01
C LYS A 326 6.55 32.69 -24.08
N SER A 327 6.51 33.21 -25.31
CA SER A 327 5.73 32.61 -26.41
C SER A 327 6.37 31.33 -26.94
N ALA A 328 7.70 31.33 -27.13
CA ALA A 328 8.42 30.14 -27.54
C ALA A 328 8.42 29.08 -26.42
N TYR A 329 8.49 29.52 -25.17
CA TYR A 329 8.48 28.66 -24.00
C TYR A 329 7.15 27.94 -23.85
N ALA A 330 6.02 28.63 -23.99
CA ALA A 330 4.70 27.99 -23.93
C ALA A 330 4.57 26.86 -24.98
N LYS A 331 5.06 27.10 -26.21
CA LYS A 331 5.09 26.08 -27.27
C LYS A 331 6.05 24.92 -26.93
N ALA A 332 7.22 25.23 -26.39
CA ALA A 332 8.19 24.21 -25.99
C ALA A 332 7.68 23.34 -24.84
N ALA A 333 7.20 23.96 -23.76
CA ALA A 333 6.62 23.30 -22.59
C ALA A 333 5.42 22.44 -22.96
N LEU A 334 4.44 23.01 -23.68
CA LEU A 334 3.23 22.27 -24.04
C LEU A 334 3.46 21.18 -25.10
N SER A 335 4.62 21.16 -25.77
CA SER A 335 5.03 20.04 -26.64
C SER A 335 5.57 18.82 -25.90
N ARG A 336 5.88 18.96 -24.60
CA ARG A 336 6.43 17.90 -23.73
C ARG A 336 5.48 17.54 -22.59
N VAL A 337 4.20 17.77 -22.80
CA VAL A 337 3.18 17.42 -21.81
C VAL A 337 3.13 15.91 -21.64
N VAL A 338 2.96 15.48 -20.39
CA VAL A 338 2.77 14.08 -20.02
C VAL A 338 1.37 13.64 -20.52
N PRO A 339 1.27 12.72 -21.49
CA PRO A 339 0.03 12.44 -22.22
C PRO A 339 -1.05 11.77 -21.36
N ASN A 340 -0.63 11.02 -20.34
CA ASN A 340 -1.51 10.26 -19.44
C ASN A 340 -1.75 10.99 -18.12
N PHE A 341 -1.50 12.31 -18.08
CA PHE A 341 -1.70 13.09 -16.88
C PHE A 341 -2.42 14.40 -17.19
N VAL A 342 -3.72 14.40 -16.89
CA VAL A 342 -4.58 15.58 -17.04
C VAL A 342 -5.58 15.60 -15.91
N VAL A 343 -5.63 16.72 -15.19
CA VAL A 343 -6.70 17.01 -14.23
C VAL A 343 -7.48 18.22 -14.74
N ARG A 344 -8.80 18.17 -14.65
CA ARG A 344 -9.67 19.30 -14.98
C ARG A 344 -10.31 19.75 -13.67
N ALA A 345 -9.96 20.93 -13.20
CA ALA A 345 -10.35 21.43 -11.87
C ALA A 345 -10.78 22.89 -11.97
N GLY A 346 -11.73 23.32 -11.12
CA GLY A 346 -12.10 24.73 -11.01
C GLY A 346 -13.61 24.96 -10.85
N GLY A 347 -14.08 26.19 -11.10
CA GLY A 347 -15.26 26.84 -10.50
C GLY A 347 -16.63 26.14 -10.49
N LEU A 348 -16.79 24.97 -11.13
CA LEU A 348 -17.95 24.08 -11.04
C LEU A 348 -17.60 22.58 -11.29
N GLY A 349 -16.33 22.15 -11.12
CA GLY A 349 -15.87 20.81 -11.50
C GLY A 349 -15.30 19.97 -10.34
N ASP A 350 -15.89 18.80 -10.10
CA ASP A 350 -15.47 17.80 -9.10
C ASP A 350 -14.33 16.87 -9.60
N GLY A 351 -13.27 17.43 -10.19
CA GLY A 351 -12.23 16.66 -10.90
C GLY A 351 -11.16 15.98 -10.05
N ILE A 352 -11.51 14.82 -9.48
CA ILE A 352 -10.84 13.49 -9.37
C ILE A 352 -9.30 13.36 -9.53
N ASN A 353 -8.72 12.52 -8.65
CA ASN A 353 -7.38 11.90 -8.75
C ASN A 353 -7.08 11.28 -10.13
N GLY A 354 -5.86 11.47 -10.60
CA GLY A 354 -5.31 10.75 -11.76
C GLY A 354 -3.93 10.20 -11.44
N ASP A 355 -3.72 8.91 -11.69
CA ASP A 355 -2.41 8.28 -11.55
C ASP A 355 -1.48 8.77 -12.67
N VAL A 356 -0.25 9.14 -12.27
CA VAL A 356 0.76 9.68 -13.18
C VAL A 356 1.83 8.62 -13.43
N ILE A 357 1.93 8.12 -14.66
CA ILE A 357 3.12 7.35 -15.06
C ILE A 357 4.14 8.32 -15.64
N VAL A 358 5.19 8.59 -14.89
CA VAL A 358 6.38 9.34 -15.32
C VAL A 358 7.60 8.45 -15.40
N SER A 359 8.59 8.84 -16.21
CA SER A 359 9.83 8.07 -16.32
C SER A 359 10.84 8.50 -15.27
N GLU A 360 11.49 7.52 -14.64
CA GLU A 360 12.57 7.75 -13.68
C GLU A 360 13.71 8.58 -14.32
N GLY A 361 14.33 9.46 -13.52
CA GLY A 361 15.47 10.28 -13.92
C GLY A 361 15.12 11.50 -14.79
N ARG A 362 13.83 11.80 -14.96
CA ARG A 362 13.34 13.02 -15.62
C ARG A 362 12.85 14.03 -14.60
N ILE A 363 12.82 15.30 -15.00
CA ILE A 363 12.36 16.42 -14.18
C ILE A 363 11.04 16.92 -14.76
N TYR A 364 10.05 17.12 -13.90
CA TYR A 364 8.71 17.55 -14.29
C TYR A 364 8.31 18.85 -13.61
N ALA A 365 7.48 19.60 -14.31
CA ALA A 365 6.96 20.88 -13.87
C ALA A 365 5.45 20.96 -14.14
N PRO A 366 4.65 21.53 -13.22
CA PRO A 366 3.23 21.74 -13.44
C PRO A 366 2.96 22.90 -14.38
N PHE A 367 1.89 22.78 -15.15
CA PHE A 367 1.28 23.88 -15.88
C PHE A 367 -0.24 23.87 -15.69
N VAL A 368 -0.85 25.02 -15.88
CA VAL A 368 -2.30 25.17 -15.93
C VAL A 368 -2.67 25.98 -17.16
N ILE A 369 -3.70 25.56 -17.90
CA ILE A 369 -4.39 26.40 -18.86
C ILE A 369 -5.64 26.93 -18.18
N ALA A 370 -5.59 28.20 -17.75
CA ALA A 370 -6.72 28.91 -17.21
C ALA A 370 -7.84 28.94 -18.25
N HIS A 371 -9.07 28.65 -17.80
CA HIS A 371 -10.24 28.50 -18.68
C HIS A 371 -10.09 27.41 -19.77
N GLY A 372 -9.11 26.50 -19.63
CA GLY A 372 -8.85 25.40 -20.56
C GLY A 372 -9.64 24.12 -20.28
N GLY A 373 -10.38 24.06 -19.17
CA GLY A 373 -11.16 22.88 -18.77
C GLY A 373 -12.28 22.50 -19.74
N ASN A 374 -12.68 23.44 -20.60
CA ASN A 374 -13.69 23.24 -21.66
C ASN A 374 -13.18 22.48 -22.89
N PHE A 375 -11.87 22.24 -23.03
CA PHE A 375 -11.34 21.45 -24.15
C PHE A 375 -11.67 19.97 -23.99
N SER A 376 -11.95 19.20 -25.05
CA SER A 376 -12.25 17.76 -24.94
C SER A 376 -11.11 16.88 -25.46
N GLY A 377 -11.17 15.58 -25.18
CA GLY A 377 -10.17 14.61 -25.63
C GLY A 377 -8.95 14.51 -24.72
N ASN A 378 -7.85 13.97 -25.26
CA ASN A 378 -6.58 13.83 -24.54
C ASN A 378 -5.87 15.20 -24.39
N VAL A 379 -4.80 15.24 -23.61
CA VAL A 379 -4.07 16.49 -23.35
C VAL A 379 -3.49 17.12 -24.61
N GLN A 380 -3.08 16.31 -25.58
CA GLN A 380 -2.51 16.81 -26.83
C GLN A 380 -3.59 17.51 -27.65
N ASP A 381 -4.80 16.97 -27.68
CA ASP A 381 -5.96 17.59 -28.34
C ASP A 381 -6.34 18.91 -27.65
N ALA A 382 -6.31 18.94 -26.31
CA ALA A 382 -6.57 20.15 -25.53
C ALA A 382 -5.50 21.23 -25.76
N VAL A 383 -4.22 20.87 -25.78
CA VAL A 383 -3.10 21.76 -26.13
C VAL A 383 -3.24 22.29 -27.56
N ASN A 384 -3.60 21.43 -28.50
CA ASN A 384 -3.84 21.83 -29.89
C ASN A 384 -5.00 22.82 -29.98
N ALA A 385 -6.12 22.55 -29.29
CA ALA A 385 -7.27 23.44 -29.24
C ALA A 385 -6.94 24.78 -28.59
N PHE A 386 -6.18 24.78 -27.49
CA PHE A 386 -5.66 25.97 -26.85
C PHE A 386 -4.87 26.84 -27.84
N PHE A 387 -3.90 26.27 -28.57
CA PHE A 387 -3.11 27.04 -29.53
C PHE A 387 -3.89 27.50 -30.77
N GLN A 388 -5.06 26.93 -31.07
CA GLN A 388 -5.95 27.52 -32.09
C GLN A 388 -6.58 28.83 -31.60
N VAL A 389 -6.84 28.95 -30.29
CA VAL A 389 -7.47 30.12 -29.69
C VAL A 389 -6.44 31.17 -29.28
N ASN A 390 -5.33 30.75 -28.67
CA ASN A 390 -4.25 31.62 -28.19
C ASN A 390 -2.88 31.14 -28.69
N PRO A 391 -2.56 31.31 -29.99
CA PRO A 391 -1.40 30.70 -30.64
C PRO A 391 -0.04 31.13 -30.08
N ASP A 392 0.02 32.30 -29.45
CA ASP A 392 1.26 32.85 -28.89
C ASP A 392 1.26 32.87 -27.37
N ASN A 393 0.24 32.26 -26.73
CA ASN A 393 -0.01 32.37 -25.29
C ASN A 393 0.03 33.82 -24.82
N SER A 394 -0.68 34.72 -25.50
CA SER A 394 -0.76 36.14 -25.11
C SER A 394 -1.53 36.31 -23.80
N PRO A 395 -1.19 37.31 -22.98
CA PRO A 395 -1.88 37.53 -21.71
C PRO A 395 -3.33 37.95 -21.95
N ALA A 396 -4.19 37.60 -21.01
CA ALA A 396 -5.55 38.11 -20.97
C ALA A 396 -5.56 39.63 -20.69
N THR A 397 -6.64 40.26 -21.15
CA THR A 397 -6.94 41.69 -20.93
C THR A 397 -8.21 41.80 -20.11
N ALA A 398 -8.48 42.97 -19.53
CA ALA A 398 -9.71 43.25 -18.80
C ALA A 398 -10.99 42.97 -19.62
N GLN A 399 -10.91 42.96 -20.96
CA GLN A 399 -12.05 42.73 -21.86
C GLN A 399 -12.30 41.25 -22.17
N ASN A 400 -11.29 40.39 -22.04
CA ASN A 400 -11.39 39.00 -22.51
C ASN A 400 -10.91 37.97 -21.50
N TYR A 401 -10.54 38.35 -20.28
CA TYR A 401 -10.03 37.42 -19.27
C TYR A 401 -10.98 36.25 -18.95
N THR A 402 -12.29 36.45 -19.08
CA THR A 402 -13.30 35.39 -18.88
C THR A 402 -13.51 34.47 -20.10
N THR A 403 -12.82 34.72 -21.21
CA THR A 403 -13.06 34.01 -22.49
C THR A 403 -11.78 33.53 -23.17
N LEU A 404 -10.67 34.24 -23.00
CA LEU A 404 -9.37 33.87 -23.57
C LEU A 404 -8.68 32.86 -22.65
N PRO A 405 -8.45 31.61 -23.10
CA PRO A 405 -7.64 30.68 -22.34
C PRO A 405 -6.17 31.13 -22.35
N VAL A 406 -5.50 30.99 -21.20
CA VAL A 406 -4.09 31.39 -21.01
C VAL A 406 -3.36 30.28 -20.29
N ALA A 407 -2.18 29.89 -20.78
CA ALA A 407 -1.33 28.90 -20.14
C ALA A 407 -0.36 29.59 -19.17
N TYR A 408 -0.33 29.10 -17.94
CA TYR A 408 0.59 29.50 -16.88
C TYR A 408 1.44 28.29 -16.44
N PHE A 409 2.68 28.60 -16.08
CA PHE A 409 3.74 27.65 -15.80
C PHE A 409 4.37 27.98 -14.43
N SER A 410 4.98 26.96 -13.83
CA SER A 410 5.72 27.10 -12.58
C SER A 410 6.96 28.00 -12.63
N PHE A 411 7.52 28.18 -13.82
CA PHE A 411 8.59 29.16 -14.07
C PHE A 411 7.92 30.49 -14.39
N GLY A 412 7.70 31.33 -13.39
CA GLY A 412 6.86 32.54 -13.49
C GLY A 412 7.32 33.53 -14.57
N SER A 413 8.60 33.54 -14.94
CA SER A 413 9.12 34.32 -16.06
C SER A 413 8.55 33.90 -17.43
N ALA A 414 8.04 32.66 -17.55
CA ALA A 414 7.32 32.17 -18.72
C ALA A 414 5.86 32.66 -18.82
N ASN A 415 5.30 33.15 -17.72
CA ASN A 415 3.90 33.54 -17.68
C ASN A 415 3.68 34.83 -18.47
N PRO A 416 2.62 34.88 -19.30
CA PRO A 416 2.46 35.95 -20.27
C PRO A 416 2.23 37.32 -19.66
N ASP A 417 1.54 37.39 -18.51
CA ASP A 417 1.34 38.62 -17.73
C ASP A 417 2.53 38.95 -16.80
N GLY A 418 3.46 38.02 -16.64
CA GLY A 418 4.68 38.19 -15.85
C GLY A 418 4.49 38.00 -14.34
N ALA A 419 3.34 37.48 -13.91
CA ALA A 419 3.11 37.07 -12.54
C ALA A 419 3.23 35.55 -12.38
N ALA A 420 3.43 35.09 -11.16
CA ALA A 420 3.29 33.67 -10.88
C ALA A 420 1.83 33.35 -10.60
N HIS A 421 1.40 32.22 -11.14
CA HIS A 421 0.08 31.66 -10.91
C HIS A 421 0.14 30.34 -10.16
N ILE A 422 1.31 29.77 -9.92
CA ILE A 422 1.49 28.52 -9.18
C ILE A 422 2.37 28.80 -7.97
N LYS A 423 1.95 28.30 -6.81
CA LYS A 423 2.66 28.43 -5.53
C LYS A 423 2.86 27.06 -4.90
N SER A 424 4.02 26.81 -4.29
CA SER A 424 4.22 25.60 -3.49
C SER A 424 3.87 25.86 -2.02
N PHE A 425 3.15 24.91 -1.41
CA PHE A 425 2.87 24.88 0.03
C PHE A 425 3.78 23.88 0.79
N GLY A 426 4.73 23.24 0.09
CA GLY A 426 5.57 22.17 0.63
C GLY A 426 4.92 20.79 0.53
N ASN A 427 5.69 19.73 0.80
CA ASN A 427 5.26 18.32 0.70
C ASN A 427 4.59 17.97 -0.65
N ASN A 428 5.12 18.51 -1.76
CA ASN A 428 4.56 18.44 -3.11
C ASN A 428 3.10 18.89 -3.23
N VAL A 429 2.61 19.74 -2.33
CA VAL A 429 1.31 20.42 -2.44
C VAL A 429 1.52 21.78 -3.10
N PHE A 430 0.64 22.13 -4.02
CA PHE A 430 0.69 23.35 -4.82
C PHE A 430 -0.68 24.00 -4.92
N GLY A 431 -0.69 25.32 -4.95
CA GLY A 431 -1.86 26.17 -5.18
C GLY A 431 -1.77 26.88 -6.53
N PHE A 432 -2.94 27.22 -7.08
CA PHE A 432 -3.08 27.93 -8.35
C PHE A 432 -3.97 29.15 -8.18
N GLU A 433 -3.61 30.22 -8.91
CA GLU A 433 -4.39 31.44 -9.13
C GLU A 433 -4.84 31.47 -10.60
N ASP A 434 -6.13 31.42 -10.88
CA ASP A 434 -6.68 31.29 -12.23
C ASP A 434 -6.98 32.63 -12.91
N LEU A 435 -7.16 33.68 -12.11
CA LEU A 435 -7.39 35.03 -12.57
C LEU A 435 -6.08 35.72 -13.00
N PRO A 436 -6.06 36.41 -14.16
CA PRO A 436 -4.84 37.04 -14.66
C PRO A 436 -4.38 38.23 -13.81
N ALA A 437 -3.06 38.35 -13.71
CA ALA A 437 -2.45 39.50 -13.04
C ALA A 437 -2.53 40.77 -13.90
N GLY A 438 -2.41 41.93 -13.24
CA GLY A 438 -2.31 43.22 -13.92
C GLY A 438 -3.59 43.75 -14.59
N VAL A 439 -4.72 43.01 -14.50
CA VAL A 439 -6.03 43.48 -14.99
C VAL A 439 -7.03 43.79 -13.87
N GLY A 440 -6.62 43.65 -12.60
CA GLY A 440 -7.38 44.08 -11.42
C GLY A 440 -8.47 43.11 -10.97
N VAL A 441 -8.31 41.81 -11.26
CA VAL A 441 -9.28 40.76 -10.94
C VAL A 441 -8.70 39.66 -10.04
N SER A 442 -7.40 39.37 -10.17
CA SER A 442 -6.68 38.40 -9.32
C SER A 442 -6.61 38.85 -7.86
N ASP A 443 -6.87 37.92 -6.94
CA ASP A 443 -6.81 38.11 -5.48
C ASP A 443 -5.54 37.49 -4.86
N TYR A 444 -4.78 36.72 -5.64
CA TYR A 444 -3.43 36.20 -5.32
C TYR A 444 -3.39 35.29 -4.10
N ASP A 445 -4.48 34.59 -3.82
CA ASP A 445 -4.53 33.67 -2.69
C ASP A 445 -4.06 32.25 -3.02
N PHE A 446 -3.96 31.94 -4.33
CA PHE A 446 -3.54 30.65 -4.89
C PHE A 446 -4.39 29.47 -4.39
N ASN A 447 -5.65 29.73 -4.04
CA ASN A 447 -6.57 28.72 -3.54
C ASN A 447 -7.51 28.21 -4.65
N ASP A 448 -7.59 28.88 -5.81
CA ASP A 448 -8.49 28.54 -6.92
C ASP A 448 -8.43 27.06 -7.30
N THR A 449 -7.23 26.48 -7.23
CA THR A 449 -7.06 25.02 -7.25
C THR A 449 -5.87 24.63 -6.39
N VAL A 450 -6.04 23.58 -5.57
CA VAL A 450 -4.94 22.98 -4.79
C VAL A 450 -4.76 21.53 -5.20
N PHE A 451 -3.53 21.15 -5.53
CA PHE A 451 -3.17 19.81 -6.03
C PHE A 451 -1.87 19.31 -5.40
N SER A 452 -1.64 17.99 -5.45
CA SER A 452 -0.43 17.37 -4.92
C SER A 452 0.13 16.32 -5.88
N PHE A 453 1.46 16.14 -5.87
CA PHE A 453 2.14 15.06 -6.60
C PHE A 453 2.84 14.12 -5.62
N GLY A 454 2.47 12.84 -5.64
CA GLY A 454 2.89 11.86 -4.64
C GLY A 454 3.58 10.63 -5.19
#